data_AF-A0A163F6N6-F1
#
_entry.id   AF-A0A163F6N6-F1
#
_cell.length_a   1.000
_cell.length_b   1.000
_cell.length_c   1.000
_cell.angle_alpha   90.00
_cell.angle_beta   90.00
_cell.angle_gamma   90.00
#
_symmetry.space_group_name_H-M   'P 1'
#
loop_
_entity.id
_entity.type
_entity.pdbx_description
1 polymer ?
#
loop_
_entity_poly.entity_id
_entity_poly.type
_entity_poly.pdbx_seq_one_letter_code
_entity_poly.pdbx_strand_id
1 'polypeptide(L)'
;MLLFAFTSLVGLAACLPSSTHTQSKKPIDDLIVTRVPDHVRPYVVRAYTLDGYLVGSQIYRFPVTGPSSDYAFTLISTAAPASTELGVLPHAHKTHYENSYCLKGRYALWTNKDNVTSGRILTPGDYGAVPHDTTHSFQLLDPFVELVGAIQPGGFEDLFYFLASANYSSSTNSPFPQGNFTEPGGDPSLITKLESYDVYAQLAFSPPTNFGANGATEEDAIWHSGANALGKDSQTPFFVAKGYGPKYLAGDKSSSFAIVEPFITSKQSDGNFTEGTITLSKPVSRSKPTTYSLPGHTALEVVDGLVSVHVGGFEGATTLSVGDVVFVPANTNFSFWGESVYSKVLYFGVGEDTVDARILQNAKEWDSVTWPHSKIPSWLEKLNVEIRRVDYMSEESLVNALQDVRTVISTVGADNWVEVQKSLLNASISTGVRRFAPSVFAAGINAAKNIDGLRPTLEVMKMCREAQKKCPGFEIAGFHVGLFMNYLGFSASNDEEEAVDSIVSPLSSASSGT
;
A
#
# COMPACT_ATOMS: atom_id res chain seq x y z
N MET A 1 13.82 90.41 2.49
CA MET A 1 14.62 89.31 3.09
C MET A 1 14.59 88.16 2.10
N LEU A 2 15.74 87.84 1.50
CA LEU A 2 15.88 86.74 0.53
C LEU A 2 15.61 85.39 1.22
N LEU A 3 14.71 84.59 0.64
CA LEU A 3 14.61 83.16 0.91
C LEU A 3 14.97 82.43 -0.40
N PHE A 4 16.16 81.83 -0.44
CA PHE A 4 16.58 80.96 -1.53
C PHE A 4 15.96 79.57 -1.34
N ALA A 5 15.21 79.12 -2.33
CA ALA A 5 14.75 77.73 -2.45
C ALA A 5 15.90 76.87 -2.98
N PHE A 6 16.31 75.87 -2.20
CA PHE A 6 17.24 74.81 -2.64
C PHE A 6 16.43 73.59 -3.07
N THR A 7 16.48 73.30 -4.38
CA THR A 7 16.02 72.06 -4.99
C THR A 7 17.07 70.96 -4.77
N SER A 8 16.71 69.88 -4.08
CA SER A 8 17.54 68.67 -3.98
C SER A 8 17.20 67.68 -5.09
N LEU A 9 18.23 67.34 -5.87
CA LEU A 9 18.23 66.35 -6.94
C LEU A 9 18.07 64.93 -6.35
N VAL A 10 17.04 64.19 -6.76
CA VAL A 10 16.88 62.76 -6.48
C VAL A 10 17.70 61.98 -7.51
N GLY A 11 18.74 61.29 -7.06
CA GLY A 11 19.48 60.32 -7.88
C GLY A 11 18.73 58.99 -7.94
N LEU A 12 18.30 58.59 -9.14
CA LEU A 12 17.88 57.22 -9.42
C LEU A 12 19.11 56.29 -9.31
N ALA A 13 19.18 55.49 -8.25
CA ALA A 13 20.03 54.31 -8.22
C ALA A 13 19.30 53.19 -8.97
N ALA A 14 19.84 52.78 -10.13
CA ALA A 14 19.39 51.60 -10.84
C ALA A 14 19.70 50.36 -9.97
N CYS A 15 18.67 49.66 -9.51
CA CYS A 15 18.80 48.33 -8.93
C CYS A 15 19.30 47.36 -10.02
N LEU A 16 20.57 46.98 -9.93
CA LEU A 16 21.07 45.81 -10.63
C LEU A 16 20.42 44.55 -10.02
N PRO A 17 19.97 43.57 -10.81
CA PRO A 17 19.47 42.32 -10.27
C PRO A 17 20.61 41.60 -9.53
N SER A 18 20.39 41.31 -8.24
CA SER A 18 21.26 40.42 -7.47
C SER A 18 21.46 39.12 -8.24
N SER A 19 22.72 38.79 -8.47
CA SER A 19 23.13 37.49 -8.98
C SER A 19 22.42 36.38 -8.22
N THR A 20 21.59 35.60 -8.91
CA THR A 20 21.12 34.32 -8.41
C THR A 20 22.35 33.44 -8.24
N HIS A 21 22.91 33.41 -7.03
CA HIS A 21 23.80 32.33 -6.63
C HIS A 21 22.95 31.06 -6.68
N THR A 22 23.03 30.33 -7.80
CA THR A 22 22.68 28.91 -7.82
C THR A 22 23.59 28.23 -6.81
N GLN A 23 23.08 27.98 -5.60
CA GLN A 23 23.78 27.10 -4.65
C GLN A 23 24.05 25.80 -5.39
N SER A 24 25.32 25.41 -5.49
CA SER A 24 25.70 24.11 -6.03
C SER A 24 25.00 23.03 -5.22
N LYS A 25 24.38 22.07 -5.90
CA LYS A 25 23.78 20.91 -5.23
C LYS A 25 24.87 20.12 -4.51
N LYS A 26 24.53 19.56 -3.35
CA LYS A 26 25.42 18.68 -2.59
C LYS A 26 25.46 17.28 -3.21
N PRO A 27 26.56 16.53 -3.09
CA PRO A 27 26.60 15.12 -3.46
C PRO A 27 25.52 14.31 -2.73
N ILE A 28 25.01 13.24 -3.34
CA ILE A 28 23.96 12.41 -2.72
C ILE A 28 24.41 11.76 -1.41
N ASP A 29 25.71 11.44 -1.28
CA ASP A 29 26.27 10.82 -0.09
C ASP A 29 26.13 11.71 1.16
N ASP A 30 26.11 13.04 0.98
CA ASP A 30 25.88 14.00 2.08
C ASP A 30 24.45 13.90 2.65
N LEU A 31 23.51 13.31 1.91
CA LEU A 31 22.15 13.06 2.38
C LEU A 31 22.12 11.91 3.39
N ILE A 32 22.98 10.90 3.24
CA ILE A 32 22.98 9.71 4.09
C ILE A 32 23.82 10.00 5.34
N VAL A 33 23.21 9.81 6.52
CA VAL A 33 23.85 10.11 7.80
C VAL A 33 24.01 8.86 8.65
N THR A 34 25.10 8.80 9.41
CA THR A 34 25.35 7.77 10.43
C THR A 34 24.99 8.24 11.85
N ARG A 35 24.63 9.52 11.99
CA ARG A 35 24.08 10.13 13.19
C ARG A 35 22.99 11.10 12.79
N VAL A 36 21.89 11.11 13.52
CA VAL A 36 20.81 12.06 13.26
C VAL A 36 21.31 13.49 13.52
N PRO A 37 21.08 14.45 12.61
CA PRO A 37 21.43 15.84 12.82
C PRO A 37 20.77 16.44 14.07
N ASP A 38 21.47 17.33 14.74
CA ASP A 38 20.99 18.11 15.90
C ASP A 38 20.19 19.37 15.50
N HIS A 39 19.83 19.47 14.22
CA HIS A 39 19.09 20.59 13.65
C HIS A 39 18.33 20.13 12.40
N VAL A 40 17.33 20.90 11.99
CA VAL A 40 16.54 20.63 10.79
C VAL A 40 17.39 20.71 9.53
N ARG A 41 17.49 19.59 8.82
CA ARG A 41 18.01 19.49 7.45
C ARG A 41 17.48 18.21 6.80
N PRO A 42 17.53 18.07 5.46
CA PRO A 42 17.19 16.80 4.85
C PRO A 42 18.27 15.75 5.10
N TYR A 43 17.87 14.51 5.36
CA TYR A 43 18.77 13.38 5.54
C TYR A 43 18.07 12.02 5.31
N VAL A 44 18.89 10.98 5.15
CA VAL A 44 18.50 9.57 5.09
C VAL A 44 19.27 8.82 6.19
N VAL A 45 18.56 7.99 6.94
CA VAL A 45 19.14 7.01 7.86
C VAL A 45 18.97 5.62 7.27
N ARG A 46 20.04 4.82 7.27
CA ARG A 46 19.96 3.43 6.85
C ARG A 46 19.56 2.53 8.03
N ALA A 47 18.78 1.49 7.75
CA ALA A 47 18.31 0.53 8.75
C ALA A 47 19.48 0.05 9.64
N TYR A 48 19.29 0.15 10.96
CA TYR A 48 20.25 -0.24 12.02
C TYR A 48 21.63 0.44 12.02
N THR A 49 21.87 1.47 11.20
CA THR A 49 23.18 2.13 11.14
C THR A 49 23.41 3.19 12.22
N LEU A 50 22.35 3.64 12.89
CA LEU A 50 22.46 4.50 14.07
C LEU A 50 22.93 3.69 15.28
N ASP A 51 23.70 4.36 16.13
CA ASP A 51 23.93 3.90 17.50
C ASP A 51 22.57 3.74 18.22
N GLY A 52 22.41 2.65 18.95
CA GLY A 52 21.22 2.35 19.72
C GLY A 52 21.38 2.65 21.21
N TYR A 53 20.28 2.55 21.94
CA TYR A 53 20.19 2.72 23.38
C TYR A 53 19.58 1.47 23.99
N LEU A 54 20.30 0.83 24.91
CA LEU A 54 19.91 -0.42 25.55
C LEU A 54 19.05 -0.16 26.78
N VAL A 55 17.75 -0.48 26.68
CA VAL A 55 16.81 -0.45 27.81
C VAL A 55 16.32 -1.89 28.03
N GLY A 56 16.76 -2.50 29.13
CA GLY A 56 16.56 -3.93 29.39
C GLY A 56 17.12 -4.79 28.25
N SER A 57 16.25 -5.46 27.51
CA SER A 57 16.59 -6.31 26.35
C SER A 57 16.43 -5.62 24.99
N GLN A 58 15.95 -4.37 25.00
CA GLN A 58 15.47 -3.68 23.82
C GLN A 58 16.50 -2.67 23.34
N ILE A 59 16.73 -2.62 22.02
CA ILE A 59 17.57 -1.61 21.40
C ILE A 59 16.69 -0.56 20.73
N TYR A 60 16.71 0.65 21.28
CA TYR A 60 16.03 1.82 20.73
C TYR A 60 16.98 2.60 19.83
N ARG A 61 16.52 2.98 18.64
CA ARG A 61 17.17 3.92 17.72
C ARG A 61 16.18 5.00 17.34
N PHE A 62 16.67 6.19 17.01
CA PHE A 62 15.83 7.36 16.77
C PHE A 62 16.11 7.95 15.38
N PRO A 63 15.52 7.43 14.29
CA PRO A 63 15.73 7.98 12.94
C PRO A 63 15.27 9.43 12.77
N VAL A 64 14.32 9.89 13.59
CA VAL A 64 13.91 11.30 13.67
C VAL A 64 13.79 11.67 15.14
N THR A 65 14.39 12.78 15.55
CA THR A 65 14.44 13.28 16.92
C THR A 65 13.77 14.65 16.99
N GLY A 66 13.49 15.15 18.20
CA GLY A 66 13.03 16.51 18.43
C GLY A 66 13.95 17.53 17.76
N PRO A 67 15.27 17.58 18.05
CA PRO A 67 16.17 18.52 17.39
C PRO A 67 16.22 18.41 15.85
N SER A 68 16.10 17.20 15.28
CA SER A 68 16.13 17.03 13.83
C SER A 68 14.84 17.43 13.13
N SER A 69 13.72 17.44 13.87
CA SER A 69 12.38 17.78 13.41
C SER A 69 11.82 19.09 13.96
N ASP A 70 12.65 19.94 14.59
CA ASP A 70 12.19 21.14 15.31
C ASP A 70 11.06 20.84 16.31
N TYR A 71 11.20 19.72 17.02
CA TYR A 71 10.27 19.17 18.00
C TYR A 71 8.88 18.86 17.43
N ALA A 72 8.76 18.66 16.12
CA ALA A 72 7.49 18.31 15.51
C ALA A 72 7.06 16.87 15.81
N PHE A 73 7.98 15.90 15.70
CA PHE A 73 7.73 14.49 16.02
C PHE A 73 9.04 13.71 16.19
N THR A 74 8.95 12.54 16.81
CA THR A 74 10.04 11.56 16.95
C THR A 74 9.64 10.27 16.25
N LEU A 75 10.55 9.68 15.47
CA LEU A 75 10.44 8.31 14.99
C LEU A 75 11.40 7.42 15.78
N ILE A 76 10.90 6.29 16.24
CA ILE A 76 11.60 5.31 17.06
C ILE A 76 11.61 3.97 16.31
N SER A 77 12.77 3.33 16.25
CA SER A 77 12.90 1.93 15.86
C SER A 77 13.35 1.13 17.08
N THR A 78 12.55 0.15 17.48
CA THR A 78 12.84 -0.73 18.61
C THR A 78 13.04 -2.15 18.11
N ALA A 79 14.27 -2.64 18.19
CA ALA A 79 14.62 -4.02 17.84
C ALA A 79 14.90 -4.82 19.11
N ALA A 80 14.18 -5.94 19.28
CA ALA A 80 14.24 -6.70 20.51
C ALA A 80 13.91 -8.19 20.33
N PRO A 81 14.41 -9.06 21.22
CA PRO A 81 13.98 -10.46 21.31
C PRO A 81 12.61 -10.58 22.00
N ALA A 82 12.03 -11.78 21.95
CA ALA A 82 10.82 -12.10 22.72
C ALA A 82 11.04 -11.93 24.23
N SER A 83 9.97 -11.61 24.95
CA SER A 83 9.94 -11.52 26.41
C SER A 83 8.67 -12.15 26.97
N THR A 84 8.80 -12.87 28.09
CA THR A 84 7.66 -13.35 28.88
C THR A 84 7.04 -12.26 29.75
N GLU A 85 7.70 -11.10 29.86
CA GLU A 85 7.27 -9.94 30.64
C GLU A 85 6.84 -8.78 29.71
N LEU A 86 6.10 -7.82 30.26
CA LEU A 86 5.73 -6.60 29.53
C LEU A 86 6.97 -5.79 29.14
N GLY A 87 7.02 -5.33 27.89
CA GLY A 87 8.11 -4.52 27.36
C GLY A 87 8.31 -3.19 28.11
N VAL A 88 7.27 -2.69 28.74
CA VAL A 88 7.27 -1.52 29.61
C VAL A 88 6.14 -1.69 30.62
N LEU A 89 6.25 -1.12 31.82
CA LEU A 89 5.13 -1.13 32.77
C LEU A 89 3.99 -0.25 32.24
N PRO A 90 2.72 -0.55 32.57
CA PRO A 90 1.59 0.26 32.15
C PRO A 90 1.73 1.72 32.57
N HIS A 91 1.50 2.62 31.62
CA HIS A 91 1.62 4.06 31.83
C HIS A 91 0.75 4.83 30.82
N ALA A 92 0.69 6.14 30.97
CA ALA A 92 0.03 7.05 30.04
C ALA A 92 0.88 8.31 29.81
N HIS A 93 0.62 8.99 28.69
CA HIS A 93 1.21 10.28 28.31
C HIS A 93 0.12 11.35 28.27
N LYS A 94 0.36 12.53 28.84
CA LYS A 94 -0.60 13.63 28.83
C LYS A 94 -0.40 14.59 27.68
N THR A 95 0.81 14.68 27.16
CA THR A 95 1.21 15.65 26.13
C THR A 95 1.65 14.99 24.83
N HIS A 96 2.01 13.71 24.86
CA HIS A 96 2.39 12.95 23.67
C HIS A 96 1.27 12.02 23.17
N TYR A 97 1.06 12.03 21.86
CA TYR A 97 0.31 11.03 21.12
C TYR A 97 1.29 9.99 20.60
N GLU A 98 1.07 8.71 20.92
CA GLU A 98 1.94 7.62 20.48
C GLU A 98 1.26 6.74 19.42
N ASN A 99 2.03 6.35 18.43
CA ASN A 99 1.61 5.52 17.31
C ASN A 99 2.56 4.32 17.23
N SER A 100 2.00 3.13 17.02
CA SER A 100 2.71 1.86 17.10
C SER A 100 2.49 1.06 15.82
N TYR A 101 3.55 0.82 15.04
CA TYR A 101 3.51 0.04 13.81
C TYR A 101 4.40 -1.19 13.93
N CYS A 102 3.90 -2.37 13.57
CA CYS A 102 4.70 -3.60 13.57
C CYS A 102 5.46 -3.77 12.26
N LEU A 103 6.78 -3.65 12.29
CA LEU A 103 7.62 -3.88 11.13
C LEU A 103 8.03 -5.35 11.00
N LYS A 104 8.34 -6.03 12.12
CA LYS A 104 8.74 -7.46 12.15
C LYS A 104 8.25 -8.17 13.40
N GLY A 105 8.10 -9.49 13.28
CA GLY A 105 7.69 -10.37 14.37
C GLY A 105 6.26 -10.09 14.81
N ARG A 106 6.00 -10.34 16.10
CA ARG A 106 4.71 -10.07 16.73
C ARG A 106 4.90 -9.48 18.11
N TYR A 107 4.04 -8.54 18.48
CA TYR A 107 3.93 -8.05 19.84
C TYR A 107 2.46 -7.83 20.20
N ALA A 108 2.12 -8.02 21.47
CA ALA A 108 0.85 -7.60 22.00
C ALA A 108 0.92 -6.10 22.36
N LEU A 109 -0.14 -5.36 22.08
CA LEU A 109 -0.35 -3.98 22.50
C LEU A 109 -1.71 -3.89 23.18
N TRP A 110 -1.75 -3.22 24.33
CA TRP A 110 -2.98 -2.95 25.05
C TRP A 110 -3.17 -1.46 25.23
N THR A 111 -4.42 -1.03 25.12
CA THR A 111 -4.87 0.32 25.44
C THR A 111 -6.03 0.24 26.42
N ASN A 112 -6.07 1.12 27.41
CA ASN A 112 -7.19 1.33 28.30
C ASN A 112 -7.47 2.83 28.42
N LYS A 113 -8.71 3.21 28.07
CA LYS A 113 -9.22 4.57 28.21
C LYS A 113 -10.67 4.53 28.64
N ASP A 114 -11.03 5.40 29.59
CA ASP A 114 -12.40 5.48 30.13
C ASP A 114 -12.96 4.12 30.58
N ASN A 115 -12.10 3.28 31.18
CA ASN A 115 -12.37 1.90 31.61
C ASN A 115 -12.71 0.91 30.47
N VAL A 116 -12.43 1.26 29.22
CA VAL A 116 -12.51 0.35 28.07
C VAL A 116 -11.10 -0.14 27.76
N THR A 117 -10.87 -1.45 27.95
CA THR A 117 -9.61 -2.11 27.59
C THR A 117 -9.75 -2.83 26.26
N SER A 118 -8.78 -2.63 25.37
CA SER A 118 -8.61 -3.38 24.13
C SER A 118 -7.17 -3.82 23.99
N GLY A 119 -6.97 -5.08 23.58
CA GLY A 119 -5.66 -5.65 23.31
C GLY A 119 -5.62 -6.30 21.94
N ARG A 120 -4.54 -6.12 21.19
CA ARG A 120 -4.28 -6.79 19.91
C ARG A 120 -2.88 -7.40 19.89
N ILE A 121 -2.75 -8.58 19.32
CA ILE A 121 -1.48 -9.12 18.84
C ILE A 121 -1.26 -8.52 17.45
N LEU A 122 -0.29 -7.62 17.36
CA LEU A 122 0.12 -6.99 16.11
C LEU A 122 1.12 -7.90 15.40
N THR A 123 0.95 -8.01 14.09
CA THR A 123 1.78 -8.73 13.12
C THR A 123 2.31 -7.75 12.07
N PRO A 124 3.30 -8.12 11.23
CA PRO A 124 3.96 -7.15 10.35
C PRO A 124 3.00 -6.42 9.42
N GLY A 125 2.88 -5.10 9.59
CA GLY A 125 1.96 -4.20 8.89
C GLY A 125 0.76 -3.73 9.70
N ASP A 126 0.55 -4.26 10.90
CA ASP A 126 -0.51 -3.83 11.82
C ASP A 126 -0.12 -2.55 12.56
N TYR A 127 -1.14 -1.78 12.91
CA TYR A 127 -1.03 -0.46 13.52
C TYR A 127 -1.90 -0.33 14.77
N GLY A 128 -1.43 0.42 15.77
CA GLY A 128 -2.17 0.84 16.96
C GLY A 128 -1.97 2.33 17.26
N ALA A 129 -3.07 3.01 17.56
CA ALA A 129 -3.10 4.41 17.98
C ALA A 129 -3.27 4.51 19.50
N VAL A 130 -2.43 5.30 20.15
CA VAL A 130 -2.46 5.58 21.59
C VAL A 130 -2.50 7.10 21.81
N PRO A 131 -3.72 7.68 21.78
CA PRO A 131 -3.90 9.10 22.06
C PRO A 131 -3.52 9.48 23.49
N HIS A 132 -3.45 10.78 23.76
CA HIS A 132 -3.26 11.34 25.11
C HIS A 132 -4.18 10.70 26.15
N ASP A 133 -3.68 10.62 27.38
CA ASP A 133 -4.37 10.05 28.55
C ASP A 133 -4.85 8.60 28.35
N THR A 134 -4.20 7.84 27.46
CA THR A 134 -4.49 6.41 27.25
C THR A 134 -3.48 5.57 28.01
N THR A 135 -3.96 4.75 28.94
CA THR A 135 -3.10 3.75 29.59
C THR A 135 -2.73 2.70 28.57
N HIS A 136 -1.45 2.40 28.41
CA HIS A 136 -1.00 1.39 27.46
C HIS A 136 0.24 0.66 27.94
N SER A 137 0.51 -0.47 27.27
CA SER A 137 1.68 -1.33 27.47
C SER A 137 1.81 -2.27 26.29
N PHE A 138 2.99 -2.85 26.07
CA PHE A 138 3.20 -3.88 25.05
C PHE A 138 3.98 -5.09 25.59
N GLN A 139 4.00 -6.19 24.84
CA GLN A 139 4.80 -7.38 25.11
C GLN A 139 5.33 -7.99 23.81
N LEU A 140 6.63 -8.27 23.76
CA LEU A 140 7.34 -8.80 22.58
C LEU A 140 7.18 -10.33 22.53
N LEU A 141 6.61 -10.88 21.46
CA LEU A 141 6.20 -12.30 21.43
C LEU A 141 7.10 -13.19 20.59
N ASP A 142 7.72 -12.66 19.53
CA ASP A 142 8.54 -13.45 18.60
C ASP A 142 10.06 -13.22 18.83
N PRO A 143 10.93 -14.17 18.43
CA PRO A 143 12.38 -14.07 18.69
C PRO A 143 13.09 -12.85 18.11
N PHE A 144 12.47 -12.20 17.13
CA PHE A 144 12.87 -10.91 16.60
C PHE A 144 11.62 -10.09 16.32
N VAL A 145 11.38 -9.10 17.17
CA VAL A 145 10.37 -8.07 16.96
C VAL A 145 11.05 -6.76 16.54
N GLU A 146 10.41 -6.07 15.60
CA GLU A 146 10.73 -4.68 15.30
C GLU A 146 9.46 -3.85 15.32
N LEU A 147 9.44 -2.90 16.24
CA LEU A 147 8.39 -1.91 16.44
C LEU A 147 8.88 -0.57 15.90
N VAL A 148 8.04 0.10 15.12
CA VAL A 148 8.22 1.51 14.76
C VAL A 148 7.25 2.33 15.59
N GLY A 149 7.78 3.26 16.37
CA GLY A 149 7.02 4.24 17.14
C GLY A 149 7.04 5.59 16.45
N ALA A 150 5.90 6.26 16.33
CA ALA A 150 5.84 7.68 15.95
C ALA A 150 5.16 8.48 17.06
N ILE A 151 5.89 9.44 17.63
CA ILE A 151 5.45 10.19 18.81
C ILE A 151 5.39 11.68 18.48
N GLN A 152 4.27 12.31 18.82
CA GLN A 152 4.01 13.72 18.55
C GLN A 152 3.58 14.42 19.86
N PRO A 153 4.19 15.56 20.24
CA PRO A 153 5.33 16.24 19.58
C PRO A 153 6.65 15.48 19.71
N GLY A 154 7.71 16.00 19.08
CA GLY A 154 9.06 15.42 19.16
C GLY A 154 9.79 15.79 20.45
N GLY A 155 10.87 15.05 20.77
CA GLY A 155 11.69 15.23 21.97
C GLY A 155 11.46 14.17 23.05
N PHE A 156 10.48 13.29 22.87
CA PHE A 156 10.21 12.20 23.81
C PHE A 156 11.38 11.20 23.95
N GLU A 157 12.29 11.16 22.97
CA GLU A 157 13.48 10.32 23.01
C GLU A 157 14.41 10.57 24.21
N ASP A 158 14.34 11.75 24.83
CA ASP A 158 15.09 12.08 26.06
C ASP A 158 14.81 11.11 27.21
N LEU A 159 13.60 10.55 27.27
CA LEU A 159 13.25 9.47 28.20
C LEU A 159 14.17 8.27 28.03
N PHE A 160 14.38 7.82 26.80
CA PHE A 160 15.16 6.63 26.53
C PHE A 160 16.66 6.88 26.72
N TYR A 161 17.13 8.09 26.46
CA TYR A 161 18.50 8.49 26.80
C TYR A 161 18.75 8.40 28.31
N PHE A 162 17.75 8.77 29.11
CA PHE A 162 17.80 8.67 30.57
C PHE A 162 17.70 7.21 31.06
N LEU A 163 16.81 6.40 30.47
CA LEU A 163 16.59 5.00 30.86
C LEU A 163 17.70 4.06 30.39
N ALA A 164 18.47 4.44 29.36
CA ALA A 164 19.47 3.58 28.76
C ALA A 164 20.55 3.17 29.78
N SER A 165 20.73 1.87 29.92
CA SER A 165 21.83 1.30 30.72
C SER A 165 23.19 1.43 30.01
N ALA A 166 23.17 1.47 28.68
CA ALA A 166 24.33 1.62 27.82
C ALA A 166 23.91 2.07 26.41
N ASN A 167 24.86 2.67 25.69
CA ASN A 167 24.75 2.78 24.24
C ASN A 167 25.04 1.42 23.59
N TYR A 168 24.41 1.14 22.46
CA TYR A 168 24.58 -0.09 21.71
C TYR A 168 25.11 0.19 20.31
N SER A 169 26.28 -0.36 20.03
CA SER A 169 26.87 -0.42 18.69
C SER A 169 27.35 -1.84 18.43
N SER A 170 27.25 -2.33 17.21
CA SER A 170 27.71 -3.67 16.84
C SER A 170 28.74 -3.60 15.73
N SER A 171 29.95 -4.11 15.97
CA SER A 171 31.01 -4.19 14.92
C SER A 171 30.62 -5.08 13.75
N THR A 172 29.65 -5.97 13.95
CA THR A 172 29.07 -6.86 12.93
C THR A 172 27.69 -6.42 12.43
N ASN A 173 27.22 -5.21 12.80
CA ASN A 173 25.90 -4.68 12.44
C ASN A 173 24.70 -5.55 12.89
N SER A 174 24.82 -6.23 14.03
CA SER A 174 23.68 -6.93 14.65
C SER A 174 22.62 -5.91 15.10
N PRO A 175 21.32 -6.12 14.81
CA PRO A 175 20.26 -5.21 15.24
C PRO A 175 20.14 -5.09 16.76
N PHE A 176 20.33 -6.20 17.47
CA PHE A 176 20.35 -6.33 18.93
C PHE A 176 21.32 -7.46 19.37
N PRO A 177 21.78 -7.49 20.63
CA PRO A 177 22.74 -8.50 21.10
C PRO A 177 22.10 -9.90 21.22
N GLN A 178 22.90 -10.96 21.04
CA GLN A 178 22.47 -12.32 21.38
C GLN A 178 22.57 -12.54 22.89
N GLY A 179 21.58 -13.20 23.49
CA GLY A 179 21.59 -13.51 24.91
C GLY A 179 20.24 -13.99 25.43
N ASN A 180 20.24 -14.55 26.64
CA ASN A 180 19.02 -14.83 27.39
C ASN A 180 18.63 -13.55 28.14
N PHE A 181 17.80 -12.72 27.53
CA PHE A 181 17.26 -11.55 28.19
C PHE A 181 15.92 -11.92 28.84
N THR A 182 15.81 -11.69 30.14
CA THR A 182 14.60 -12.01 30.91
C THR A 182 13.80 -10.77 31.29
N GLU A 183 14.45 -9.60 31.34
CA GLU A 183 13.83 -8.37 31.81
C GLU A 183 13.89 -7.29 30.71
N PRO A 184 12.75 -6.86 30.16
CA PRO A 184 12.70 -5.87 29.10
C PRO A 184 12.88 -4.42 29.60
N GLY A 185 12.96 -4.19 30.92
CA GLY A 185 13.36 -2.89 31.50
C GLY A 185 12.28 -2.15 32.29
N GLY A 186 11.61 -2.82 33.25
CA GLY A 186 10.58 -2.21 34.10
C GLY A 186 10.94 -2.20 35.60
N ASP A 187 11.09 -1.02 36.19
CA ASP A 187 11.16 -0.84 37.66
C ASP A 187 9.97 0.03 38.13
N PRO A 188 9.03 -0.51 38.93
CA PRO A 188 7.89 0.25 39.46
C PRO A 188 8.29 1.50 40.25
N SER A 189 9.44 1.46 40.94
CA SER A 189 9.97 2.58 41.73
C SER A 189 10.58 3.67 40.86
N LEU A 190 11.07 3.31 39.67
CA LEU A 190 11.61 4.24 38.69
C LEU A 190 10.50 4.90 37.88
N ILE A 191 9.57 4.12 37.33
CA ILE A 191 8.54 4.65 36.42
C ILE A 191 7.62 5.68 37.08
N THR A 192 7.40 5.57 38.38
CA THR A 192 6.65 6.54 39.19
C THR A 192 7.35 7.90 39.35
N LYS A 193 8.60 8.04 38.89
CA LYS A 193 9.39 9.28 38.94
C LYS A 193 9.61 9.91 37.56
N LEU A 194 8.97 9.37 36.52
CA LEU A 194 9.20 9.78 35.12
C LEU A 194 8.17 10.81 34.60
N GLU A 195 7.38 11.42 35.48
CA GLU A 195 6.38 12.42 35.08
C GLU A 195 6.99 13.63 34.36
N SER A 196 8.24 13.99 34.66
CA SER A 196 8.98 15.05 33.94
C SER A 196 9.27 14.72 32.48
N TYR A 197 9.20 13.45 32.12
CA TYR A 197 9.29 12.94 30.75
C TYR A 197 7.91 12.61 30.16
N ASP A 198 6.83 13.10 30.79
CA ASP A 198 5.44 12.80 30.41
C ASP A 198 5.05 11.32 30.53
N VAL A 199 5.66 10.59 31.48
CA VAL A 199 5.31 9.19 31.76
C VAL A 199 4.60 9.10 33.11
N TYR A 200 3.32 8.75 33.09
CA TYR A 200 2.50 8.59 34.30
C TYR A 200 2.17 7.12 34.52
N ALA A 201 2.79 6.52 35.53
CA ALA A 201 2.64 5.09 35.82
C ALA A 201 1.20 4.70 36.22
N GLN A 202 0.74 3.56 35.70
CA GLN A 202 -0.60 2.99 35.92
C GLN A 202 -0.48 1.60 36.55
N LEU A 203 0.22 1.51 37.67
CA LEU A 203 0.63 0.22 38.27
C LEU A 203 -0.52 -0.67 38.74
N ALA A 204 -1.73 -0.14 38.87
CA ALA A 204 -2.94 -0.92 39.18
C ALA A 204 -3.54 -1.60 37.94
N PHE A 205 -3.15 -1.18 36.73
CA PHE A 205 -3.61 -1.80 35.49
C PHE A 205 -2.86 -3.12 35.24
N SER A 206 -3.63 -4.18 35.03
CA SER A 206 -3.11 -5.48 34.62
C SER A 206 -3.65 -5.80 33.22
N PRO A 207 -2.80 -5.82 32.18
CA PRO A 207 -3.25 -6.13 30.82
C PRO A 207 -3.88 -7.53 30.75
N PRO A 208 -5.05 -7.70 30.11
CA PRO A 208 -5.67 -9.00 29.91
C PRO A 208 -4.82 -9.86 28.96
N THR A 209 -4.47 -11.08 29.37
CA THR A 209 -3.61 -11.99 28.58
C THR A 209 -4.39 -13.04 27.79
N ASN A 210 -5.72 -13.04 27.90
CA ASN A 210 -6.63 -13.99 27.26
C ASN A 210 -6.94 -13.60 25.80
N PHE A 211 -5.93 -13.55 24.94
CA PHE A 211 -6.15 -13.36 23.50
C PHE A 211 -6.93 -14.53 22.90
N GLY A 212 -7.99 -14.21 22.16
CA GLY A 212 -8.71 -15.16 21.32
C GLY A 212 -7.88 -15.63 20.13
N ALA A 213 -8.42 -16.58 19.36
CA ALA A 213 -7.73 -17.13 18.17
C ALA A 213 -7.49 -16.08 17.07
N ASN A 214 -8.28 -15.01 17.04
CA ASN A 214 -8.09 -13.86 16.15
C ASN A 214 -6.93 -12.94 16.61
N GLY A 215 -6.37 -13.12 17.81
CA GLY A 215 -5.35 -12.25 18.36
C GLY A 215 -5.89 -10.96 19.01
N ALA A 216 -7.17 -10.91 19.36
CA ALA A 216 -7.77 -9.81 20.12
C ALA A 216 -8.24 -10.28 21.51
N THR A 217 -8.33 -9.37 22.47
CA THR A 217 -8.82 -9.70 23.84
C THR A 217 -10.35 -9.77 23.92
N GLU A 218 -11.04 -9.05 23.06
CA GLU A 218 -12.50 -9.03 22.93
C GLU A 218 -12.95 -10.12 21.94
N GLU A 219 -13.97 -10.89 22.31
CA GLU A 219 -14.44 -12.05 21.53
C GLU A 219 -15.05 -11.65 20.17
N ASP A 220 -15.70 -10.49 20.11
CA ASP A 220 -16.36 -9.92 18.93
C ASP A 220 -15.48 -8.91 18.16
N ALA A 221 -14.21 -8.74 18.56
CA ALA A 221 -13.31 -7.84 17.86
C ALA A 221 -13.05 -8.27 16.40
N ILE A 222 -13.21 -7.32 15.49
CA ILE A 222 -12.82 -7.46 14.10
C ILE A 222 -11.31 -7.21 14.01
N TRP A 223 -10.52 -8.29 14.04
CA TRP A 223 -9.06 -8.24 13.90
C TRP A 223 -8.64 -9.32 12.89
N HIS A 224 -8.03 -8.91 11.78
CA HIS A 224 -7.72 -9.78 10.63
C HIS A 224 -8.92 -10.54 10.03
N SER A 225 -10.14 -10.06 10.27
CA SER A 225 -11.39 -10.74 9.88
C SER A 225 -12.41 -9.85 9.19
N GLY A 226 -12.11 -8.55 9.03
CA GLY A 226 -13.01 -7.57 8.44
C GLY A 226 -12.47 -6.15 8.54
N ALA A 227 -13.21 -5.19 7.99
CA ALA A 227 -12.77 -3.80 7.91
C ALA A 227 -12.58 -3.17 9.31
N ASN A 228 -11.50 -2.41 9.48
CA ASN A 228 -11.21 -1.61 10.66
C ASN A 228 -11.47 -0.14 10.37
N ALA A 229 -12.25 0.51 11.23
CA ALA A 229 -12.47 1.96 11.18
C ALA A 229 -11.39 2.68 11.98
N LEU A 230 -11.05 3.90 11.55
CA LEU A 230 -10.19 4.79 12.33
C LEU A 230 -10.95 5.34 13.54
N GLY A 231 -10.20 5.83 14.53
CA GLY A 231 -10.76 6.49 15.72
C GLY A 231 -11.76 7.60 15.34
N LYS A 232 -12.81 7.78 16.13
CA LYS A 232 -13.87 8.76 15.82
C LYS A 232 -13.47 10.22 16.10
N ASP A 233 -12.37 10.43 16.80
CA ASP A 233 -11.84 11.71 17.28
C ASP A 233 -10.35 11.54 17.65
N SER A 234 -9.73 12.60 18.17
CA SER A 234 -8.34 12.61 18.61
C SER A 234 -8.10 12.00 19.99
N GLN A 235 -9.12 11.39 20.60
CA GLN A 235 -9.02 10.86 21.96
C GLN A 235 -9.24 9.34 22.01
N THR A 236 -9.86 8.76 20.99
CA THR A 236 -10.24 7.35 20.98
C THR A 236 -9.06 6.48 20.54
N PRO A 237 -8.53 5.57 21.38
CA PRO A 237 -7.57 4.57 20.92
C PRO A 237 -8.21 3.58 19.95
N PHE A 238 -7.45 3.10 18.97
CA PHE A 238 -7.93 2.14 17.97
C PHE A 238 -6.77 1.37 17.35
N PHE A 239 -7.12 0.34 16.57
CA PHE A 239 -6.17 -0.54 15.90
C PHE A 239 -6.58 -0.76 14.45
N VAL A 240 -5.62 -0.92 13.55
CA VAL A 240 -5.84 -1.22 12.14
C VAL A 240 -4.96 -2.41 11.75
N ALA A 241 -5.58 -3.53 11.40
CA ALA A 241 -4.86 -4.68 10.85
C ALA A 241 -4.42 -4.36 9.42
N LYS A 242 -3.27 -4.89 9.00
CA LYS A 242 -2.67 -4.65 7.69
C LYS A 242 -3.67 -4.87 6.56
N GLY A 243 -3.97 -3.82 5.81
CA GLY A 243 -4.85 -3.90 4.64
C GLY A 243 -6.35 -3.93 4.96
N TYR A 244 -6.74 -3.88 6.24
CA TYR A 244 -8.13 -3.85 6.68
C TYR A 244 -8.64 -2.42 6.97
N GLY A 245 -7.77 -1.41 6.90
CA GLY A 245 -8.17 0.00 7.01
C GLY A 245 -8.87 0.53 5.74
N PRO A 246 -9.39 1.78 5.79
CA PRO A 246 -9.86 2.48 4.61
C PRO A 246 -8.71 2.70 3.62
N LYS A 247 -8.97 2.51 2.32
CA LYS A 247 -7.94 2.63 1.28
C LYS A 247 -8.44 3.49 0.13
N TYR A 248 -7.50 4.19 -0.50
CA TYR A 248 -7.78 5.11 -1.59
C TYR A 248 -6.75 4.92 -2.71
N LEU A 249 -7.23 4.75 -3.94
CA LEU A 249 -6.40 4.55 -5.12
C LEU A 249 -6.25 5.87 -5.89
N ALA A 250 -5.00 6.27 -6.12
CA ALA A 250 -4.61 7.37 -6.98
C ALA A 250 -3.75 6.89 -8.16
N GLY A 251 -3.71 7.72 -9.21
CA GLY A 251 -2.90 7.49 -10.41
C GLY A 251 -3.54 6.54 -11.42
N ASP A 252 -2.81 6.23 -12.48
CA ASP A 252 -3.30 5.45 -13.60
C ASP A 252 -2.19 4.65 -14.32
N LYS A 253 -2.61 3.85 -15.32
CA LYS A 253 -1.71 3.01 -16.12
C LYS A 253 -0.70 3.78 -16.97
N SER A 254 -0.88 5.08 -17.17
CA SER A 254 0.04 5.93 -17.94
C SER A 254 1.17 6.50 -17.09
N SER A 255 1.02 6.45 -15.77
CA SER A 255 1.92 7.01 -14.77
C SER A 255 2.40 5.92 -13.80
N SER A 256 1.77 5.87 -12.63
CA SER A 256 1.98 4.90 -11.56
C SER A 256 0.71 4.86 -10.71
N PHE A 257 0.48 3.76 -10.01
CA PHE A 257 -0.56 3.68 -8.99
C PHE A 257 0.02 3.93 -7.59
N ALA A 258 -0.77 4.59 -6.76
CA ALA A 258 -0.54 4.69 -5.33
C ALA A 258 -1.82 4.30 -4.57
N ILE A 259 -1.69 3.48 -3.53
CA ILE A 259 -2.78 3.17 -2.59
C ILE A 259 -2.40 3.76 -1.25
N VAL A 260 -3.19 4.74 -0.79
CA VAL A 260 -3.06 5.32 0.54
C VAL A 260 -3.98 4.55 1.49
N GLU A 261 -3.41 4.04 2.58
CA GLU A 261 -4.14 3.48 3.73
C GLU A 261 -3.86 4.38 4.94
N PRO A 262 -4.72 5.38 5.23
CA PRO A 262 -4.53 6.27 6.36
C PRO A 262 -4.71 5.52 7.68
N PHE A 263 -3.87 5.84 8.66
CA PHE A 263 -4.04 5.43 10.06
C PHE A 263 -4.49 6.63 10.90
N ILE A 264 -3.83 7.78 10.74
CA ILE A 264 -4.18 9.05 11.36
C ILE A 264 -4.46 10.09 10.27
N THR A 265 -5.62 10.71 10.34
CA THR A 265 -5.97 11.90 9.56
C THR A 265 -6.02 13.13 10.48
N SER A 266 -6.28 14.32 9.94
CA SER A 266 -6.51 15.53 10.75
C SER A 266 -7.58 15.34 11.83
N LYS A 267 -8.50 14.39 11.66
CA LYS A 267 -9.53 14.07 12.65
C LYS A 267 -8.99 13.35 13.90
N GLN A 268 -8.04 12.42 13.73
CA GLN A 268 -7.46 11.67 14.86
C GLN A 268 -6.27 12.40 15.50
N SER A 269 -5.67 13.38 14.81
CA SER A 269 -4.57 14.18 15.33
C SER A 269 -4.97 15.59 15.79
N ASP A 270 -6.25 15.97 15.65
CA ASP A 270 -6.71 17.36 15.81
C ASP A 270 -5.94 18.35 14.92
N GLY A 271 -5.70 17.95 13.67
CA GLY A 271 -5.00 18.73 12.65
C GLY A 271 -3.47 18.75 12.78
N ASN A 272 -2.88 18.10 13.80
CA ASN A 272 -1.45 18.21 14.08
C ASN A 272 -0.56 17.38 13.15
N PHE A 273 -1.02 16.23 12.68
CA PHE A 273 -0.25 15.34 11.80
C PHE A 273 -1.14 14.35 11.03
N THR A 274 -0.59 13.72 10.00
CA THR A 274 -1.15 12.53 9.35
C THR A 274 -0.13 11.40 9.37
N GLU A 275 -0.63 10.17 9.44
CA GLU A 275 0.19 8.95 9.41
C GLU A 275 -0.57 7.84 8.71
N GLY A 276 0.15 6.96 8.05
CA GLY A 276 -0.42 5.80 7.38
C GLY A 276 0.58 5.15 6.48
N THR A 277 0.10 4.38 5.52
CA THR A 277 0.97 3.77 4.53
C THR A 277 0.60 4.16 3.10
N ILE A 278 1.62 4.24 2.24
CA ILE A 278 1.46 4.44 0.80
C ILE A 278 2.10 3.25 0.09
N THR A 279 1.27 2.46 -0.59
CA THR A 279 1.71 1.37 -1.46
C THR A 279 1.87 1.90 -2.88
N LEU A 280 3.01 1.63 -3.51
CA LEU A 280 3.42 2.21 -4.78
C LEU A 280 3.63 1.10 -5.83
N SER A 281 3.12 1.34 -7.04
CA SER A 281 3.57 0.59 -8.21
C SER A 281 4.88 1.17 -8.74
N LYS A 282 5.63 0.36 -9.48
CA LYS A 282 6.74 0.88 -10.29
C LYS A 282 6.20 1.87 -11.34
N PRO A 283 6.76 3.08 -11.48
CA PRO A 283 6.37 4.00 -12.54
C PRO A 283 6.68 3.44 -13.93
N VAL A 284 5.85 3.80 -14.92
CA VAL A 284 6.14 3.49 -16.33
C VAL A 284 7.39 4.26 -16.76
N SER A 285 8.27 3.64 -17.57
CA SER A 285 9.63 4.09 -17.95
C SER A 285 9.80 5.52 -18.47
N ARG A 286 8.74 6.29 -18.69
CA ARG A 286 8.78 7.69 -19.15
C ARG A 286 8.03 8.67 -18.25
N SER A 287 7.34 8.17 -17.23
CA SER A 287 6.63 9.01 -16.27
C SER A 287 7.64 9.66 -15.32
N LYS A 288 7.42 10.93 -14.99
CA LYS A 288 8.17 11.62 -13.96
C LYS A 288 7.42 11.49 -12.65
N PRO A 289 8.07 11.09 -11.55
CA PRO A 289 7.46 11.11 -10.23
C PRO A 289 6.97 12.52 -9.89
N THR A 290 5.85 12.61 -9.18
CA THR A 290 5.34 13.88 -8.65
C THR A 290 6.38 14.51 -7.73
N THR A 291 6.55 15.83 -7.82
CA THR A 291 7.37 16.60 -6.89
C THR A 291 6.47 17.34 -5.92
N TYR A 292 6.74 17.15 -4.63
CA TYR A 292 6.04 17.77 -3.52
C TYR A 292 6.91 18.87 -2.90
N SER A 293 6.26 19.89 -2.37
CA SER A 293 6.81 20.87 -1.44
C SER A 293 5.70 21.15 -0.43
N LEU A 294 5.89 20.70 0.81
CA LEU A 294 4.84 20.66 1.82
C LEU A 294 5.15 21.63 2.95
N PRO A 295 4.15 22.30 3.56
CA PRO A 295 4.36 23.27 4.63
C PRO A 295 4.87 22.64 5.94
N GLY A 296 4.61 21.34 6.15
CA GLY A 296 5.08 20.58 7.31
C GLY A 296 6.25 19.65 6.98
N HIS A 297 6.97 19.19 8.01
CA HIS A 297 7.98 18.15 7.89
C HIS A 297 7.36 16.82 7.46
N THR A 298 8.11 16.02 6.72
CA THR A 298 7.70 14.69 6.27
C THR A 298 8.79 13.67 6.56
N ALA A 299 8.42 12.51 7.08
CA ALA A 299 9.28 11.34 7.12
C ALA A 299 8.64 10.19 6.35
N LEU A 300 9.46 9.42 5.63
CA LEU A 300 9.05 8.18 4.98
C LEU A 300 9.99 7.06 5.43
N GLU A 301 9.44 5.99 5.98
CA GLU A 301 10.15 4.75 6.26
C GLU A 301 9.72 3.68 5.28
N VAL A 302 10.66 3.01 4.62
CA VAL A 302 10.31 1.89 3.72
C VAL A 302 9.94 0.68 4.56
N VAL A 303 8.76 0.10 4.30
CA VAL A 303 8.24 -1.06 5.02
C VAL A 303 8.04 -2.28 4.11
N ASP A 304 8.10 -2.10 2.78
CA ASP A 304 8.12 -3.20 1.80
C ASP A 304 8.79 -2.72 0.49
N GLY A 305 9.45 -3.64 -0.22
CA GLY A 305 10.08 -3.38 -1.52
C GLY A 305 11.25 -2.40 -1.46
N LEU A 306 11.38 -1.59 -2.52
CA LEU A 306 12.46 -0.62 -2.70
C LEU A 306 11.87 0.71 -3.17
N VAL A 307 12.24 1.81 -2.55
CA VAL A 307 11.70 3.14 -2.86
C VAL A 307 12.86 4.08 -3.16
N SER A 308 12.85 4.71 -4.32
CA SER A 308 13.81 5.78 -4.62
C SER A 308 13.26 7.12 -4.19
N VAL A 309 14.14 7.99 -3.68
CA VAL A 309 13.82 9.36 -3.29
C VAL A 309 14.81 10.34 -3.93
N HIS A 310 14.30 11.47 -4.41
CA HIS A 310 15.08 12.63 -4.78
C HIS A 310 14.72 13.79 -3.85
N VAL A 311 15.72 14.41 -3.25
CA VAL A 311 15.55 15.52 -2.30
C VAL A 311 16.23 16.78 -2.84
N GLY A 312 15.52 17.90 -2.83
CA GLY A 312 16.00 19.20 -3.26
C GLY A 312 17.26 19.62 -2.51
N GLY A 313 18.22 20.19 -3.24
CA GLY A 313 19.53 20.54 -2.69
C GLY A 313 20.60 19.44 -2.84
N PHE A 314 20.22 18.22 -3.26
CA PHE A 314 21.14 17.11 -3.50
C PHE A 314 21.16 16.68 -4.98
N GLU A 315 22.28 16.11 -5.43
CA GLU A 315 22.47 15.61 -6.78
C GLU A 315 21.92 14.19 -6.94
N GLY A 316 20.94 14.00 -7.82
CA GLY A 316 20.41 12.68 -8.13
C GLY A 316 19.43 12.14 -7.09
N ALA A 317 19.22 10.83 -7.13
CA ALA A 317 18.29 10.12 -6.25
C ALA A 317 19.01 8.98 -5.55
N THR A 318 18.50 8.56 -4.39
CA THR A 318 18.98 7.38 -3.65
C THR A 318 17.85 6.38 -3.48
N THR A 319 18.18 5.10 -3.60
CA THR A 319 17.24 4.00 -3.33
C THR A 319 17.31 3.60 -1.87
N LEU A 320 16.14 3.45 -1.26
CA LEU A 320 15.89 3.06 0.12
C LEU A 320 15.33 1.64 0.16
N SER A 321 15.72 0.89 1.19
CA SER A 321 15.29 -0.47 1.49
C SER A 321 14.54 -0.53 2.82
N VAL A 322 13.90 -1.66 3.12
CA VAL A 322 13.06 -1.80 4.34
C VAL A 322 13.83 -1.39 5.61
N GLY A 323 13.24 -0.48 6.40
CA GLY A 323 13.81 0.12 7.61
C GLY A 323 14.66 1.38 7.36
N ASP A 324 14.94 1.75 6.10
CA ASP A 324 15.56 3.03 5.78
C ASP A 324 14.52 4.16 5.91
N VAL A 325 14.95 5.28 6.51
CA VAL A 325 14.11 6.46 6.75
C VAL A 325 14.68 7.65 5.98
N VAL A 326 13.83 8.40 5.28
CA VAL A 326 14.16 9.74 4.78
C VAL A 326 13.37 10.78 5.56
N PHE A 327 14.05 11.82 6.02
CA PHE A 327 13.44 13.00 6.62
C PHE A 327 13.58 14.19 5.66
N VAL A 328 12.46 14.85 5.40
CA VAL A 328 12.34 16.00 4.50
C VAL A 328 11.75 17.18 5.27
N PRO A 329 12.53 18.26 5.50
CA PRO A 329 12.05 19.48 6.10
C PRO A 329 10.92 20.15 5.31
N ALA A 330 10.21 21.03 6.01
CA ALA A 330 9.15 21.85 5.43
C ALA A 330 9.71 22.67 4.26
N ASN A 331 8.90 22.90 3.23
CA ASN A 331 9.21 23.66 2.02
C ASN A 331 10.42 23.13 1.23
N THR A 332 10.87 21.90 1.50
CA THR A 332 11.91 21.23 0.70
C THR A 332 11.24 20.44 -0.41
N ASN A 333 11.68 20.66 -1.65
CA ASN A 333 11.17 19.88 -2.77
C ASN A 333 11.63 18.42 -2.66
N PHE A 334 10.73 17.46 -2.83
CA PHE A 334 11.10 16.05 -2.89
C PHE A 334 10.18 15.24 -3.80
N SER A 335 10.66 14.10 -4.26
CA SER A 335 9.93 13.12 -5.05
C SER A 335 10.30 11.72 -4.58
N PHE A 336 9.35 10.79 -4.58
CA PHE A 336 9.61 9.38 -4.26
C PHE A 336 8.78 8.47 -5.16
N TRP A 337 9.28 7.26 -5.43
CA TRP A 337 8.61 6.28 -6.29
C TRP A 337 9.05 4.85 -5.96
N GLY A 338 8.20 3.88 -6.29
CA GLY A 338 8.55 2.46 -6.19
C GLY A 338 9.57 2.05 -7.24
N GLU A 339 10.68 1.45 -6.83
CA GLU A 339 11.63 0.80 -7.74
C GLU A 339 11.25 -0.65 -8.01
N SER A 340 10.68 -1.30 -7.01
CA SER A 340 10.11 -2.64 -7.12
C SER A 340 8.69 -2.57 -7.69
N VAL A 341 8.21 -3.68 -8.27
CA VAL A 341 6.84 -3.76 -8.80
C VAL A 341 5.78 -3.48 -7.73
N TYR A 342 6.13 -3.76 -6.47
CA TYR A 342 5.37 -3.45 -5.27
C TYR A 342 6.35 -2.84 -4.26
N SER A 343 6.03 -1.67 -3.73
CA SER A 343 6.81 -1.02 -2.67
C SER A 343 5.85 -0.34 -1.71
N LYS A 344 6.23 -0.19 -0.45
CA LYS A 344 5.38 0.42 0.57
C LYS A 344 6.21 1.26 1.52
N VAL A 345 5.70 2.45 1.84
CA VAL A 345 6.25 3.31 2.89
C VAL A 345 5.23 3.50 4.01
N LEU A 346 5.70 3.55 5.25
CA LEU A 346 5.04 4.22 6.35
C LEU A 346 5.38 5.71 6.22
N TYR A 347 4.39 6.59 6.20
CA TYR A 347 4.61 8.04 6.14
C TYR A 347 4.18 8.69 7.44
N PHE A 348 4.87 9.76 7.81
CA PHE A 348 4.45 10.70 8.83
C PHE A 348 4.55 12.12 8.25
N GLY A 349 3.48 12.91 8.34
CA GLY A 349 3.43 14.27 7.84
C GLY A 349 2.90 15.23 8.90
N VAL A 350 3.55 16.39 9.08
CA VAL A 350 3.12 17.41 10.04
C VAL A 350 2.04 18.31 9.44
N GLY A 351 0.97 18.55 10.18
CA GLY A 351 -0.19 19.36 9.78
C GLY A 351 -1.22 18.59 8.95
N GLU A 352 -2.06 19.34 8.23
CA GLU A 352 -3.13 18.79 7.38
C GLU A 352 -2.77 18.73 5.89
N ASP A 353 -1.79 19.53 5.47
CA ASP A 353 -1.34 19.62 4.08
C ASP A 353 -0.09 18.76 3.87
N THR A 354 -0.33 17.44 3.86
CA THR A 354 0.68 16.39 3.88
C THR A 354 0.71 15.59 2.59
N VAL A 355 1.69 14.70 2.45
CA VAL A 355 1.88 13.91 1.22
C VAL A 355 0.66 13.05 0.89
N ASP A 356 0.05 12.40 1.89
CA ASP A 356 -1.15 11.61 1.73
C ASP A 356 -2.35 12.50 1.38
N ALA A 357 -2.54 13.63 2.07
CA ALA A 357 -3.61 14.56 1.77
C ALA A 357 -3.55 15.05 0.32
N ARG A 358 -2.35 15.33 -0.21
CA ARG A 358 -2.13 15.70 -1.61
C ARG A 358 -2.43 14.56 -2.59
N ILE A 359 -2.10 13.32 -2.25
CA ILE A 359 -2.44 12.14 -3.07
C ILE A 359 -3.96 11.93 -3.07
N LEU A 360 -4.61 12.08 -1.92
CA LEU A 360 -6.05 11.86 -1.73
C LEU A 360 -6.92 12.82 -2.54
N GLN A 361 -6.44 14.03 -2.87
CA GLN A 361 -7.18 15.01 -3.69
C GLN A 361 -7.67 14.46 -5.04
N ASN A 362 -6.94 13.49 -5.62
CA ASN A 362 -7.29 12.86 -6.90
C ASN A 362 -7.51 11.35 -6.76
N ALA A 363 -7.64 10.86 -5.53
CA ALA A 363 -7.88 9.45 -5.26
C ALA A 363 -9.37 9.12 -5.25
N LYS A 364 -9.68 7.84 -5.41
CA LYS A 364 -11.02 7.29 -5.19
C LYS A 364 -10.97 6.23 -4.11
N GLU A 365 -12.09 6.03 -3.41
CA GLU A 365 -12.24 4.89 -2.50
C GLU A 365 -11.88 3.59 -3.21
N TRP A 366 -11.22 2.70 -2.46
CA TRP A 366 -10.65 1.48 -2.99
C TRP A 366 -10.75 0.35 -1.97
N ASP A 367 -11.18 -0.83 -2.43
CA ASP A 367 -11.46 -1.99 -1.59
C ASP A 367 -10.37 -3.08 -1.65
N SER A 368 -9.29 -2.84 -2.40
CA SER A 368 -8.18 -3.79 -2.58
C SER A 368 -6.85 -3.23 -2.04
N VAL A 369 -5.95 -4.14 -1.65
CA VAL A 369 -4.55 -3.81 -1.30
C VAL A 369 -3.63 -3.72 -2.53
N THR A 370 -4.19 -3.94 -3.72
CA THR A 370 -3.49 -3.87 -5.01
C THR A 370 -4.26 -3.00 -6.00
N TRP A 371 -3.57 -2.43 -6.98
CA TRP A 371 -4.17 -1.62 -8.04
C TRP A 371 -4.74 -2.51 -9.16
N PRO A 372 -5.52 -1.94 -10.11
CA PRO A 372 -6.04 -2.70 -11.23
C PRO A 372 -4.90 -3.36 -12.03
N HIS A 373 -4.93 -4.68 -12.17
CA HIS A 373 -4.17 -5.35 -13.24
C HIS A 373 -4.75 -4.92 -14.59
N SER A 374 -3.91 -4.67 -15.60
CA SER A 374 -4.39 -4.42 -16.96
C SER A 374 -5.29 -5.57 -17.39
N LYS A 375 -6.58 -5.31 -17.60
CA LYS A 375 -7.53 -6.37 -17.98
C LYS A 375 -7.42 -6.77 -19.45
N ILE A 376 -6.58 -6.08 -20.20
CA ILE A 376 -6.26 -6.42 -21.58
C ILE A 376 -4.80 -6.87 -21.59
N PRO A 377 -4.53 -8.15 -21.85
CA PRO A 377 -3.17 -8.62 -22.04
C PRO A 377 -2.47 -7.79 -23.11
N SER A 378 -1.18 -7.49 -22.92
CA SER A 378 -0.43 -6.68 -23.88
C SER A 378 -0.40 -7.27 -25.30
N TRP A 379 -0.53 -8.59 -25.44
CA TRP A 379 -0.67 -9.25 -26.74
C TRP A 379 -2.01 -8.89 -27.42
N LEU A 380 -3.07 -8.72 -26.65
CA LEU A 380 -4.40 -8.37 -27.15
C LEU A 380 -4.47 -6.88 -27.51
N GLU A 381 -3.82 -5.99 -26.75
CA GLU A 381 -3.68 -4.56 -27.10
C GLU A 381 -2.86 -4.32 -28.39
N LYS A 382 -1.98 -5.26 -28.75
CA LYS A 382 -1.19 -5.19 -30.00
C LYS A 382 -1.96 -5.63 -31.23
N LEU A 383 -3.10 -6.29 -31.07
CA LEU A 383 -3.96 -6.64 -32.19
C LEU A 383 -4.70 -5.38 -32.65
N ASN A 384 -4.72 -5.12 -33.95
CA ASN A 384 -5.50 -4.02 -34.53
C ASN A 384 -7.00 -4.40 -34.61
N VAL A 385 -7.59 -4.67 -33.44
CA VAL A 385 -8.97 -5.10 -33.27
C VAL A 385 -9.63 -4.26 -32.18
N GLU A 386 -10.93 -4.02 -32.34
CA GLU A 386 -11.71 -3.36 -31.30
C GLU A 386 -11.93 -4.32 -30.12
N ILE A 387 -11.70 -3.84 -28.89
CA ILE A 387 -11.86 -4.64 -27.68
C ILE A 387 -12.97 -4.05 -26.84
N ARG A 388 -14.06 -4.80 -26.68
CA ARG A 388 -15.18 -4.45 -25.80
C ARG A 388 -15.20 -5.35 -24.60
N ARG A 389 -15.18 -4.76 -23.40
CA ARG A 389 -15.27 -5.51 -22.16
C ARG A 389 -16.72 -5.64 -21.74
N VAL A 390 -17.14 -6.87 -21.46
CA VAL A 390 -18.51 -7.19 -21.08
C VAL A 390 -18.54 -8.06 -19.84
N ASP A 391 -19.65 -7.97 -19.10
CA ASP A 391 -20.06 -8.98 -18.15
C ASP A 391 -21.05 -9.93 -18.84
N TYR A 392 -20.65 -11.19 -19.04
CA TYR A 392 -21.48 -12.20 -19.72
C TYR A 392 -22.74 -12.60 -18.93
N MET A 393 -22.84 -12.21 -17.66
CA MET A 393 -24.03 -12.42 -16.84
C MET A 393 -24.96 -11.20 -16.81
N SER A 394 -24.54 -10.07 -17.41
CA SER A 394 -25.33 -8.86 -17.51
C SER A 394 -25.85 -8.67 -18.94
N GLU A 395 -27.15 -8.84 -19.13
CA GLU A 395 -27.81 -8.59 -20.42
C GLU A 395 -27.59 -7.15 -20.88
N GLU A 396 -27.68 -6.17 -19.99
CA GLU A 396 -27.41 -4.76 -20.30
C GLU A 396 -25.97 -4.56 -20.81
N SER A 397 -24.98 -5.17 -20.15
CA SER A 397 -23.58 -5.10 -20.60
C SER A 397 -23.39 -5.66 -22.00
N LEU A 398 -24.07 -6.77 -22.32
CA LEU A 398 -23.98 -7.41 -23.63
C LEU A 398 -24.73 -6.61 -24.70
N VAL A 399 -25.93 -6.13 -24.40
CA VAL A 399 -26.75 -5.31 -25.31
C VAL A 399 -26.00 -4.03 -25.71
N ASN A 400 -25.40 -3.34 -24.75
CA ASN A 400 -24.60 -2.15 -25.03
C ASN A 400 -23.40 -2.45 -25.95
N ALA A 401 -22.78 -3.62 -25.77
CA ALA A 401 -21.62 -4.03 -26.55
C ALA A 401 -21.95 -4.60 -27.95
N LEU A 402 -23.21 -4.92 -28.25
CA LEU A 402 -23.62 -5.58 -29.50
C LEU A 402 -24.40 -4.68 -30.48
N GLN A 403 -24.69 -3.42 -30.13
CA GLN A 403 -25.57 -2.51 -30.91
C GLN A 403 -25.23 -2.38 -32.41
N ASP A 404 -23.95 -2.42 -32.77
CA ASP A 404 -23.43 -2.27 -34.14
C ASP A 404 -22.81 -3.58 -34.68
N VAL A 405 -23.03 -4.70 -33.99
CA VAL A 405 -22.48 -6.00 -34.35
C VAL A 405 -23.47 -6.77 -35.24
N ARG A 406 -23.01 -7.20 -36.42
CA ARG A 406 -23.84 -8.00 -37.35
C ARG A 406 -23.81 -9.49 -37.06
N THR A 407 -22.66 -10.01 -36.62
CA THR A 407 -22.39 -11.45 -36.47
C THR A 407 -21.67 -11.66 -35.15
N VAL A 408 -22.14 -12.62 -34.36
CA VAL A 408 -21.50 -13.05 -33.12
C VAL A 408 -21.00 -14.48 -33.27
N ILE A 409 -19.70 -14.68 -33.03
CA ILE A 409 -19.08 -16.00 -32.92
C ILE A 409 -18.59 -16.12 -31.48
N SER A 410 -19.27 -16.92 -30.66
CA SER A 410 -18.89 -17.11 -29.27
C SER A 410 -17.83 -18.19 -29.17
N THR A 411 -16.65 -17.86 -28.63
CA THR A 411 -15.58 -18.81 -28.26
C THR A 411 -15.42 -18.95 -26.75
N VAL A 412 -16.40 -18.49 -25.97
CA VAL A 412 -16.34 -18.42 -24.50
C VAL A 412 -16.44 -19.81 -23.88
N GLY A 413 -15.49 -20.14 -23.00
CA GLY A 413 -15.55 -21.24 -22.03
C GLY A 413 -15.70 -20.70 -20.61
N ALA A 414 -16.62 -21.27 -19.82
CA ALA A 414 -16.90 -20.88 -18.43
C ALA A 414 -17.56 -22.04 -17.66
N ASP A 415 -17.59 -21.99 -16.32
CA ASP A 415 -18.26 -23.02 -15.51
C ASP A 415 -19.79 -22.99 -15.68
N ASN A 416 -20.34 -21.79 -15.89
CA ASN A 416 -21.76 -21.51 -16.19
C ASN A 416 -22.00 -21.31 -17.70
N TRP A 417 -21.35 -22.14 -18.51
CA TRP A 417 -21.26 -21.95 -19.95
C TRP A 417 -22.62 -21.83 -20.65
N VAL A 418 -23.62 -22.62 -20.25
CA VAL A 418 -24.96 -22.61 -20.89
C VAL A 418 -25.65 -21.26 -20.66
N GLU A 419 -25.58 -20.73 -19.44
CA GLU A 419 -26.14 -19.43 -19.07
C GLU A 419 -25.48 -18.31 -19.86
N VAL A 420 -24.16 -18.36 -20.03
CA VAL A 420 -23.42 -17.39 -20.86
C VAL A 420 -23.89 -17.41 -22.31
N GLN A 421 -24.05 -18.61 -22.91
CA GLN A 421 -24.57 -18.73 -24.28
C GLN A 421 -26.00 -18.20 -24.38
N LYS A 422 -26.82 -18.40 -23.35
CA LYS A 422 -28.19 -17.87 -23.27
C LYS A 422 -28.21 -16.36 -23.29
N SER A 423 -27.43 -15.72 -22.42
CA SER A 423 -27.35 -14.26 -22.31
C SER A 423 -26.86 -13.65 -23.62
N LEU A 424 -25.85 -14.24 -24.24
CA LEU A 424 -25.33 -13.79 -25.53
C LEU A 424 -26.35 -13.92 -26.66
N LEU A 425 -27.08 -15.03 -26.74
CA LEU A 425 -28.12 -15.24 -27.74
C LEU A 425 -29.26 -14.22 -27.59
N ASN A 426 -29.72 -13.98 -26.35
CA ASN A 426 -30.78 -13.02 -26.07
C ASN A 426 -30.35 -11.59 -26.42
N ALA A 427 -29.16 -11.18 -25.98
CA ALA A 427 -28.61 -9.88 -26.30
C ALA A 427 -28.44 -9.70 -27.82
N SER A 428 -27.97 -10.74 -28.52
CA SER A 428 -27.84 -10.75 -29.99
C SER A 428 -29.18 -10.51 -30.69
N ILE A 429 -30.25 -11.21 -30.25
CA ILE A 429 -31.59 -11.01 -30.82
C ILE A 429 -32.08 -9.58 -30.57
N SER A 430 -31.94 -9.08 -29.34
CA SER A 430 -32.46 -7.76 -28.95
C SER A 430 -31.77 -6.60 -29.66
N THR A 431 -30.51 -6.79 -30.08
CA THR A 431 -29.68 -5.79 -30.78
C THR A 431 -29.73 -5.92 -32.31
N GLY A 432 -30.45 -6.92 -32.84
CA GLY A 432 -30.59 -7.11 -34.28
C GLY A 432 -29.38 -7.76 -34.96
N VAL A 433 -28.52 -8.46 -34.20
CA VAL A 433 -27.49 -9.36 -34.75
C VAL A 433 -28.17 -10.34 -35.71
N ARG A 434 -27.59 -10.54 -36.91
CA ARG A 434 -28.19 -11.39 -37.95
C ARG A 434 -27.69 -12.83 -37.93
N ARG A 435 -26.50 -13.07 -37.36
CA ARG A 435 -25.83 -14.37 -37.36
C ARG A 435 -25.24 -14.68 -36.00
N PHE A 436 -25.52 -15.87 -35.48
CA PHE A 436 -24.97 -16.32 -34.21
C PHE A 436 -24.38 -17.73 -34.33
N ALA A 437 -23.14 -17.87 -33.88
CA ALA A 437 -22.50 -19.16 -33.71
C ALA A 437 -22.19 -19.39 -32.21
N PRO A 438 -22.88 -20.33 -31.55
CA PRO A 438 -22.57 -20.66 -30.15
C PRO A 438 -21.23 -21.38 -30.04
N SER A 439 -20.67 -21.39 -28.82
CA SER A 439 -19.38 -22.03 -28.52
C SER A 439 -19.46 -23.57 -28.45
N VAL A 440 -20.09 -24.20 -29.43
CA VAL A 440 -20.33 -25.67 -29.52
C VAL A 440 -19.29 -26.38 -30.41
N PHE A 441 -18.07 -25.87 -30.43
CA PHE A 441 -16.94 -26.43 -31.19
C PHE A 441 -16.54 -27.79 -30.64
N ALA A 442 -17.21 -28.86 -31.07
CA ALA A 442 -16.99 -30.21 -30.55
C ALA A 442 -17.36 -31.28 -31.59
N ALA A 443 -17.38 -32.55 -31.16
CA ALA A 443 -17.77 -33.73 -31.96
C ALA A 443 -19.24 -33.75 -32.45
N GLY A 444 -19.99 -32.66 -32.25
CA GLY A 444 -21.31 -32.44 -32.80
C GLY A 444 -22.45 -33.15 -32.07
N ILE A 445 -23.67 -32.95 -32.58
CA ILE A 445 -24.92 -33.30 -31.87
C ILE A 445 -25.12 -34.81 -31.69
N ASN A 446 -24.53 -35.64 -32.56
CA ASN A 446 -24.62 -37.10 -32.44
C ASN A 446 -23.70 -37.63 -31.33
N ALA A 447 -22.51 -37.05 -31.18
CA ALA A 447 -21.62 -37.35 -30.07
C ALA A 447 -22.19 -36.84 -28.74
N ALA A 448 -22.78 -35.64 -28.73
CA ALA A 448 -23.37 -35.03 -27.53
C ALA A 448 -24.51 -35.84 -26.88
N LYS A 449 -25.17 -36.74 -27.63
CA LYS A 449 -26.17 -37.67 -27.08
C LYS A 449 -25.55 -38.82 -26.28
N ASN A 450 -24.30 -39.15 -26.55
CA ASN A 450 -23.62 -40.33 -26.03
C ASN A 450 -22.44 -40.00 -25.10
N ILE A 451 -22.02 -38.74 -25.05
CA ILE A 451 -20.88 -38.26 -24.24
C ILE A 451 -21.39 -37.24 -23.23
N ASP A 452 -21.31 -37.60 -21.94
CA ASP A 452 -21.87 -36.81 -20.84
C ASP A 452 -21.35 -35.38 -20.78
N GLY A 453 -20.05 -35.20 -20.95
CA GLY A 453 -19.42 -33.87 -20.97
C GLY A 453 -19.88 -32.98 -22.14
N LEU A 454 -20.46 -33.55 -23.20
CA LEU A 454 -20.96 -32.80 -24.35
C LEU A 454 -22.47 -32.56 -24.30
N ARG A 455 -23.21 -33.15 -23.35
CA ARG A 455 -24.68 -32.99 -23.23
C ARG A 455 -25.13 -31.52 -23.17
N PRO A 456 -24.45 -30.59 -22.48
CA PRO A 456 -24.85 -29.17 -22.46
C PRO A 456 -24.97 -28.53 -23.85
N THR A 457 -24.23 -29.02 -24.85
CA THR A 457 -24.32 -28.51 -26.24
C THR A 457 -25.69 -28.74 -26.87
N LEU A 458 -26.42 -29.79 -26.44
CA LEU A 458 -27.78 -30.08 -26.91
C LEU A 458 -28.75 -28.97 -26.49
N GLU A 459 -28.60 -28.47 -25.27
CA GLU A 459 -29.43 -27.40 -24.72
C GLU A 459 -29.19 -26.08 -25.47
N VAL A 460 -27.93 -25.69 -25.63
CA VAL A 460 -27.58 -24.47 -26.36
C VAL A 460 -28.05 -24.52 -27.82
N MET A 461 -27.89 -25.66 -28.49
CA MET A 461 -28.39 -25.81 -29.86
C MET A 461 -29.91 -25.82 -29.96
N LYS A 462 -30.61 -26.37 -28.95
CA LYS A 462 -32.07 -26.30 -28.87
C LYS A 462 -32.53 -24.84 -28.78
N MET A 463 -31.93 -24.07 -27.87
CA MET A 463 -32.25 -22.65 -27.71
C MET A 463 -31.99 -21.83 -28.98
N CYS A 464 -30.87 -22.08 -29.67
CA CYS A 464 -30.55 -21.41 -30.94
C CYS A 464 -31.59 -21.73 -32.03
N ARG A 465 -32.05 -22.98 -32.13
CA ARG A 465 -33.10 -23.38 -33.10
C ARG A 465 -34.45 -22.75 -32.77
N GLU A 466 -34.78 -22.62 -31.49
CA GLU A 466 -35.99 -21.93 -31.05
C GLU A 466 -35.95 -20.44 -31.37
N ALA A 467 -34.80 -19.79 -31.17
CA ALA A 467 -34.55 -18.41 -31.59
C ALA A 467 -34.75 -18.20 -33.10
N GLN A 468 -34.15 -19.07 -33.92
CA GLN A 468 -34.27 -19.01 -35.38
C GLN A 468 -35.72 -19.14 -35.87
N LYS A 469 -36.54 -19.98 -35.22
CA LYS A 469 -37.98 -20.09 -35.54
C LYS A 469 -38.77 -18.82 -35.21
N LYS A 470 -38.38 -18.10 -34.16
CA LYS A 470 -39.07 -16.90 -33.68
C LYS A 470 -38.63 -15.62 -34.39
N CYS A 471 -37.43 -15.61 -34.98
CA CYS A 471 -36.81 -14.42 -35.58
C CYS A 471 -36.53 -14.63 -37.08
N PRO A 472 -37.46 -14.23 -37.98
CA PRO A 472 -37.25 -14.35 -39.43
C PRO A 472 -35.99 -13.61 -39.89
N GLY A 473 -35.08 -14.31 -40.56
CA GLY A 473 -33.81 -13.74 -41.05
C GLY A 473 -32.61 -13.83 -40.09
N PHE A 474 -32.79 -14.46 -38.91
CA PHE A 474 -31.70 -14.80 -38.00
C PHE A 474 -31.10 -16.16 -38.36
N GLU A 475 -29.79 -16.21 -38.60
CA GLU A 475 -29.07 -17.42 -39.00
C GLU A 475 -28.23 -17.97 -37.83
N ILE A 476 -28.29 -19.29 -37.64
CA ILE A 476 -27.46 -20.01 -36.67
C ILE A 476 -26.43 -20.85 -37.42
N ALA A 477 -25.17 -20.78 -37.02
CA ALA A 477 -24.11 -21.65 -37.51
C ALA A 477 -23.51 -22.47 -36.37
N GLY A 478 -23.37 -23.79 -36.57
CA GLY A 478 -22.66 -24.67 -35.65
C GLY A 478 -21.39 -25.20 -36.29
N PHE A 479 -20.28 -25.18 -35.57
CA PHE A 479 -19.00 -25.72 -36.02
C PHE A 479 -18.75 -27.07 -35.34
N HIS A 480 -18.55 -28.12 -36.14
CA HIS A 480 -18.32 -29.47 -35.65
C HIS A 480 -16.91 -29.91 -36.04
N VAL A 481 -15.95 -29.60 -35.17
CA VAL A 481 -14.50 -29.72 -35.43
C VAL A 481 -13.86 -30.98 -34.83
N GLY A 482 -14.68 -31.87 -34.26
CA GLY A 482 -14.19 -33.05 -33.52
C GLY A 482 -13.79 -32.71 -32.07
N LEU A 483 -13.12 -33.65 -31.41
CA LEU A 483 -12.44 -33.37 -30.14
C LEU A 483 -11.11 -32.69 -30.48
N PHE A 484 -10.75 -31.62 -29.77
CA PHE A 484 -9.55 -30.82 -30.02
C PHE A 484 -8.26 -31.62 -29.74
N MET A 485 -7.94 -32.62 -30.56
CA MET A 485 -6.85 -33.56 -30.30
C MET A 485 -5.48 -32.89 -30.30
N ASN A 486 -5.30 -31.79 -31.04
CA ASN A 486 -4.08 -30.97 -30.95
C ASN A 486 -3.89 -30.32 -29.57
N TYR A 487 -4.96 -30.17 -28.79
CA TYR A 487 -4.92 -29.64 -27.42
C TYR A 487 -4.96 -30.76 -26.37
N LEU A 488 -5.76 -31.82 -26.59
CA LEU A 488 -5.99 -32.91 -25.63
C LEU A 488 -5.02 -34.10 -25.78
N GLY A 489 -4.35 -34.22 -26.92
CA GLY A 489 -3.37 -35.26 -27.24
C GLY A 489 -1.92 -34.76 -27.20
N PHE A 490 -1.67 -33.65 -26.51
CA PHE A 490 -0.32 -33.10 -26.33
C PHE A 490 0.61 -34.18 -25.76
N SER A 491 1.71 -34.48 -26.43
CA SER A 491 2.66 -35.60 -26.17
C SER A 491 2.36 -36.94 -26.85
N ALA A 492 1.58 -36.98 -27.93
CA ALA A 492 1.52 -38.18 -28.76
C ALA A 492 2.81 -38.29 -29.61
N SER A 493 3.24 -39.48 -29.98
CA SER A 493 4.54 -39.65 -30.65
C SER A 493 4.59 -39.07 -32.08
N ASN A 494 3.47 -38.59 -32.62
CA ASN A 494 3.30 -38.17 -34.01
C ASN A 494 2.76 -36.72 -34.12
N ASP A 495 3.12 -35.86 -33.16
CA ASP A 495 2.58 -34.49 -32.99
C ASP A 495 2.79 -33.52 -34.18
N GLU A 496 3.46 -33.95 -35.25
CA GLU A 496 3.75 -33.16 -36.46
C GLU A 496 3.36 -33.81 -37.79
N GLU A 497 2.72 -34.99 -37.81
CA GLU A 497 2.14 -35.51 -39.07
C GLU A 497 0.83 -34.77 -39.37
N GLU A 498 0.79 -34.14 -40.56
CA GLU A 498 -0.38 -33.44 -41.09
C GLU A 498 -1.62 -34.34 -40.96
N ALA A 499 -2.74 -33.77 -40.47
CA ALA A 499 -3.97 -34.52 -40.28
C ALA A 499 -4.32 -35.31 -41.55
N VAL A 500 -4.49 -36.62 -41.40
CA VAL A 500 -4.59 -37.60 -42.51
C VAL A 500 -5.77 -37.28 -43.46
N ASP A 501 -6.75 -36.49 -43.02
CA ASP A 501 -7.79 -35.91 -43.87
C ASP A 501 -7.53 -34.42 -44.13
N SER A 502 -7.10 -34.14 -45.36
CA SER A 502 -6.87 -32.82 -45.93
C SER A 502 -8.19 -32.03 -46.06
N ILE A 503 -8.65 -31.40 -44.99
CA ILE A 503 -9.61 -30.29 -45.06
C ILE A 503 -8.82 -28.99 -44.98
N VAL A 504 -8.56 -28.41 -46.15
CA VAL A 504 -7.91 -27.11 -46.33
C VAL A 504 -8.63 -26.04 -45.51
N SER A 505 -7.92 -25.49 -44.51
CA SER A 505 -8.34 -24.27 -43.80
C SER A 505 -8.06 -23.05 -44.68
N PRO A 506 -8.98 -22.07 -44.86
CA PRO A 506 -8.77 -20.93 -45.77
C PRO A 506 -7.75 -19.88 -45.28
N LEU A 507 -7.01 -20.12 -44.20
CA LEU A 507 -6.21 -19.09 -43.53
C LEU A 507 -4.68 -19.30 -43.59
N SER A 508 -4.18 -20.27 -44.37
CA SER A 508 -2.73 -20.43 -44.59
C SER A 508 -2.24 -19.66 -45.82
N SER A 509 -2.27 -18.33 -45.77
CA SER A 509 -1.37 -17.50 -46.58
C SER A 509 -1.14 -16.11 -45.99
N ALA A 510 -0.29 -16.03 -44.98
CA ALA A 510 0.60 -14.89 -44.79
C ALA A 510 1.83 -15.37 -44.01
N SER A 511 2.77 -15.95 -44.75
CA SER A 511 4.10 -16.33 -44.32
C SER A 511 4.88 -15.14 -43.77
N SER A 512 5.49 -15.33 -42.61
CA SER A 512 6.63 -14.57 -42.11
C SER A 512 7.79 -14.66 -43.10
N GLY A 513 8.11 -13.54 -43.75
CA GLY A 513 9.38 -13.32 -44.46
C GLY A 513 10.15 -12.22 -43.75
N THR A 514 11.28 -12.61 -43.15
CA THR A 514 12.42 -11.82 -42.61
C THR A 514 12.16 -10.69 -41.63
#